data_AF-A0A1Q7NCG6-F1
#
_entry.id   AF-A0A1Q7NCG6-F1
#
_cell.length_a   1.000
_cell.length_b   1.000
_cell.length_c   1.000
_cell.angle_alpha   90.00
_cell.angle_beta   90.00
_cell.angle_gamma   90.00
#
_symmetry.space_group_name_H-M   'P 1'
#
loop_
_entity.id
_entity.type
_entity.pdbx_description
1 polymer ?
#
loop_
_entity_poly.entity_id
_entity_poly.type
_entity_poly.pdbx_seq_one_letter_code
_entity_poly.pdbx_strand_id
1 'polypeptide(L)'
;MIRCPECSAEIDVDEDEVEEGEILSCPECESELEVSQTHPVHLNLIADDSDEEDDEEEDDKTGENGDLIDDDDDEEDEEEDEE
;
A
#
# COMPACT_ATOMS: atom_id res chain seq x y z
N MET A 1 11.77 -12.74 26.52
CA MET A 1 11.44 -11.29 26.61
C MET A 1 11.78 -10.55 25.32
N ILE A 2 10.78 -10.31 24.49
CA ILE A 2 10.81 -9.45 23.30
C ILE A 2 9.83 -8.30 23.52
N ARG A 3 10.04 -7.15 22.86
CA ARG A 3 9.06 -6.06 22.90
C ARG A 3 8.13 -6.14 21.71
N CYS A 4 6.83 -6.00 21.97
CA CYS A 4 5.85 -5.84 20.91
C CYS A 4 6.21 -4.60 20.08
N PRO A 5 6.29 -4.71 18.73
CA PRO A 5 6.56 -3.57 17.88
C PRO A 5 5.45 -2.51 17.89
N GLU A 6 4.22 -2.87 18.27
CA GLU A 6 3.06 -1.98 18.31
C GLU A 6 2.92 -1.24 19.64
N CYS A 7 2.73 -1.99 20.72
CA CYS A 7 2.38 -1.42 22.03
C CYS A 7 3.58 -1.30 22.96
N SER A 8 4.78 -1.73 22.53
CA SER A 8 6.00 -1.79 23.34
C SER A 8 5.86 -2.64 24.62
N ALA A 9 4.86 -3.52 24.70
CA ALA A 9 4.69 -4.46 25.80
C ALA A 9 5.82 -5.49 25.84
N GLU A 10 6.17 -5.93 27.04
CA GLU A 10 7.11 -7.04 27.24
C GLU A 10 6.37 -8.36 27.08
N ILE A 11 6.69 -9.08 26.00
CA ILE A 11 6.12 -10.39 25.69
C ILE A 11 7.18 -11.46 25.94
N ASP A 12 6.78 -12.57 26.53
CA ASP A 12 7.63 -13.74 26.66
C ASP A 12 7.27 -14.74 25.57
N VAL A 13 8.17 -14.86 24.59
CA VAL A 13 8.05 -15.74 23.43
C VAL A 13 9.29 -16.63 23.45
N ASP A 14 9.09 -17.95 23.41
CA ASP A 14 10.15 -18.96 23.40
C ASP A 14 10.58 -19.28 21.96
N GLU A 15 11.86 -19.06 21.63
CA GLU A 15 12.42 -19.28 20.29
C GLU A 15 12.43 -20.75 19.84
N ASP A 16 12.33 -21.69 20.79
CA ASP A 16 12.21 -23.12 20.52
C ASP A 16 10.75 -23.56 20.28
N GLU A 17 9.77 -22.74 20.69
CA GLU A 17 8.35 -23.03 20.54
C GLU A 17 7.78 -22.45 19.24
N VAL A 18 8.31 -21.32 18.77
CA VAL A 18 7.83 -20.63 17.57
C VAL A 18 8.69 -20.88 16.34
N GLU A 19 8.05 -20.95 15.16
CA GLU A 19 8.70 -21.15 13.87
C GLU A 19 8.66 -19.90 12.99
N GLU A 20 9.58 -19.78 12.03
CA GLU A 20 9.55 -18.68 11.05
C GLU A 20 8.28 -18.75 10.20
N GLY A 21 7.53 -17.65 10.12
CA GLY A 21 6.21 -17.56 9.50
C GLY A 21 5.03 -17.92 10.42
N GLU A 22 5.27 -18.20 11.70
CA GLU A 22 4.17 -18.42 12.65
C GLU A 22 3.48 -17.11 13.04
N ILE A 23 2.15 -17.14 13.16
CA ILE A 23 1.32 -16.00 13.58
C ILE A 23 0.89 -16.17 15.03
N LEU A 24 1.17 -15.15 15.84
CA LEU A 24 0.87 -15.07 17.25
C LEU A 24 0.13 -13.77 17.56
N SER A 25 -0.71 -13.78 18.60
CA SER A 25 -1.47 -12.61 19.01
C SER A 25 -0.85 -11.99 20.27
N CYS A 26 -0.65 -10.67 20.26
CA CYS A 26 -0.14 -9.98 21.44
C CYS A 26 -1.21 -9.96 22.56
N PRO A 27 -0.89 -10.36 23.81
CA PRO A 27 -1.88 -10.41 24.90
C PRO A 27 -2.31 -9.03 25.42
N GLU A 28 -1.57 -7.96 25.10
CA GLU A 28 -1.83 -6.60 25.60
C GLU A 28 -2.59 -5.71 24.61
N CYS A 29 -2.30 -5.86 23.31
CA CYS A 29 -2.92 -5.04 22.26
C CYS A 29 -3.73 -5.87 21.24
N GLU A 30 -3.76 -7.19 21.39
CA GLU A 30 -4.51 -8.11 20.53
C GLU A 30 -4.10 -8.07 19.04
N SER A 31 -2.98 -7.41 18.73
CA SER A 31 -2.41 -7.35 17.37
C SER A 31 -1.87 -8.70 16.93
N GLU A 32 -2.04 -9.02 15.65
CA GLU A 32 -1.47 -10.19 15.00
C GLU A 32 -0.03 -9.92 14.57
N LEU A 33 0.89 -10.76 15.03
CA LEU A 33 2.32 -10.63 14.82
C LEU A 33 2.84 -11.91 14.16
N GLU A 34 3.65 -11.77 13.11
CA GLU A 34 4.34 -12.86 12.45
C GLU A 34 5.78 -12.99 12.94
N VAL A 35 6.26 -14.21 13.16
CA VAL A 35 7.68 -14.49 13.42
C VAL A 35 8.47 -14.43 12.11
N SER A 36 9.10 -13.30 11.83
CA SER A 36 10.00 -13.15 10.68
C SER A 36 11.37 -13.83 10.86
N GLN A 37 11.78 -14.10 12.11
CA GLN A 37 13.06 -14.73 12.46
C GLN A 37 12.99 -15.30 13.88
N THR A 38 13.66 -16.42 14.17
CA THR A 38 13.68 -17.05 15.52
C THR A 38 14.96 -16.76 16.32
N HIS A 39 16.10 -16.47 15.68
CA HIS A 39 17.39 -16.28 16.37
C HIS A 39 18.20 -15.09 15.84
N PRO A 40 18.10 -13.89 16.45
CA PRO A 40 17.15 -13.47 17.50
C PRO A 40 15.71 -13.37 17.00
N VAL A 41 14.74 -13.56 17.91
CA VAL A 41 13.31 -13.46 17.57
C VAL A 41 13.00 -12.06 17.02
N HIS A 42 12.36 -12.01 15.86
CA HIS A 42 11.93 -10.76 15.23
C HIS A 42 10.48 -10.89 14.79
N LEU A 43 9.64 -9.97 15.28
CA LEU A 43 8.20 -9.98 15.04
C LEU A 43 7.85 -8.89 14.03
N ASN A 44 7.03 -9.23 13.05
CA ASN A 44 6.47 -8.30 12.09
C ASN A 44 4.98 -8.12 12.38
N LEU A 45 4.49 -6.88 12.35
CA LEU A 45 3.06 -6.64 12.52
C LEU A 45 2.32 -7.03 11.25
N ILE A 46 1.28 -7.86 11.40
CA ILE A 46 0.29 -8.08 10.36
C ILE A 46 -0.82 -7.06 10.64
N ALA A 47 -0.98 -6.08 9.76
CA ALA A 47 -2.21 -5.31 9.72
C ALA A 47 -3.31 -6.28 9.27
N ASP A 48 -4.35 -6.49 10.10
CA ASP A 48 -5.56 -7.17 9.65
C ASP A 48 -6.09 -6.37 8.45
N ASP A 49 -6.06 -6.96 7.28
CA ASP A 49 -6.40 -6.37 5.97
C ASP A 49 -7.93 -6.09 5.87
N SER A 50 -8.58 -5.72 6.97
CA SER A 50 -9.99 -5.31 7.05
C SER A 50 -10.17 -3.79 7.15
N ASP A 51 -9.17 -3.00 6.75
CA ASP A 51 -9.36 -1.58 6.40
C ASP A 51 -9.08 -1.43 4.90
N GLU A 52 -10.13 -1.65 4.10
CA GLU A 52 -10.29 -0.97 2.82
C GLU A 52 -10.19 0.55 3.08
N GLU A 53 -9.45 1.27 2.23
CA GLU A 53 -9.46 2.74 2.05
C GLU A 53 -8.42 3.56 2.84
N ASP A 54 -7.19 3.69 2.32
CA ASP A 54 -6.44 4.97 2.31
C ASP A 54 -5.20 4.91 1.37
N ASP A 55 -5.36 5.34 0.11
CA ASP A 55 -4.35 6.11 -0.63
C ASP A 55 -5.07 6.86 -1.76
N GLU A 56 -5.93 7.81 -1.36
CA GLU A 56 -6.40 8.88 -2.24
C GLU A 56 -5.41 10.05 -2.17
N GLU A 57 -4.29 9.99 -2.90
CA GLU A 57 -3.55 11.21 -3.27
C GLU A 57 -3.69 11.48 -4.77
N GLU A 58 -4.90 11.89 -5.18
CA GLU A 58 -5.15 12.58 -6.45
C GLU A 58 -4.75 14.07 -6.30
N ASP A 59 -3.47 14.41 -6.47
CA ASP A 59 -3.04 15.79 -6.74
C ASP A 59 -1.79 15.84 -7.64
N ASP A 60 -1.99 16.01 -8.95
CA ASP A 60 -1.20 17.00 -9.68
C ASP A 60 -2.03 17.63 -10.80
N LYS A 61 -2.51 18.83 -10.47
CA LYS A 61 -3.12 19.78 -11.39
C LYS A 61 -2.02 20.32 -12.31
N THR A 62 -1.66 19.61 -13.38
CA THR A 62 -0.94 20.25 -14.50
C THR A 62 -1.93 21.11 -15.29
N GLY A 63 -2.18 22.31 -14.74
CA GLY A 63 -2.64 23.45 -15.51
C GLY A 63 -1.48 24.05 -16.30
N GLU A 64 -1.84 24.69 -17.41
CA GLU A 64 -0.99 25.50 -18.28
C GLU A 64 -0.27 24.75 -19.43
N ASN A 65 -1.02 24.54 -20.51
CA ASN A 65 -0.62 25.13 -21.78
C ASN A 65 -1.83 25.79 -22.42
N GLY A 66 -1.96 27.09 -22.17
CA GLY A 66 -2.67 27.95 -23.10
C GLY A 66 -1.72 28.24 -24.26
N ASP A 67 -2.00 27.68 -25.42
CA ASP A 67 -1.57 28.28 -26.69
C ASP A 67 -2.76 28.28 -27.64
N LEU A 68 -3.49 29.38 -27.59
CA LEU A 68 -4.45 29.75 -28.61
C LEU A 68 -3.63 30.35 -29.77
N ILE A 69 -3.54 29.64 -30.88
CA ILE A 69 -3.37 30.26 -32.20
C ILE A 69 -4.32 29.59 -33.19
N ASP A 70 -5.39 30.34 -33.39
CA ASP A 70 -6.27 30.47 -34.54
C ASP A 70 -5.45 30.58 -35.85
N ASP A 71 -5.75 29.73 -36.84
CA ASP A 71 -5.68 30.09 -38.26
C ASP A 71 -6.68 29.21 -39.03
N ASP A 72 -7.86 29.79 -39.17
CA ASP A 72 -8.79 29.64 -40.29
C ASP A 72 -8.04 29.39 -41.62
N ASP A 73 -8.17 28.18 -42.18
CA ASP A 73 -8.05 27.94 -43.63
C ASP A 73 -9.07 26.85 -43.99
N ASP A 74 -10.31 27.33 -44.04
CA ASP A 74 -11.35 26.98 -45.00
C ASP A 74 -10.79 26.35 -46.30
N GLU A 75 -11.26 25.16 -46.68
CA GLU A 75 -11.88 24.95 -48.01
C GLU A 75 -12.47 23.53 -48.08
N GLU A 76 -13.79 23.49 -48.32
CA GLU A 76 -14.58 22.35 -48.78
C GLU A 76 -13.94 21.65 -50.00
N ASP A 77 -14.13 20.33 -50.12
CA ASP A 77 -14.64 19.67 -51.34
C ASP A 77 -14.57 18.14 -51.16
N GLU A 78 -15.68 17.40 -51.21
CA GLU A 78 -16.15 16.65 -52.40
C GLU A 78 -15.21 15.45 -52.72
N GLU A 79 -15.54 14.16 -52.69
CA GLU A 79 -16.75 13.41 -53.04
C GLU A 79 -16.64 11.94 -52.52
N GLU A 80 -17.79 11.28 -52.61
CA GLU A 80 -18.14 9.85 -52.62
C GLU A 80 -17.27 8.92 -53.50
N ASP A 81 -17.51 7.61 -53.32
CA ASP A 81 -17.29 6.47 -54.25
C ASP A 81 -16.04 5.55 -54.17
N GLU A 82 -16.31 4.33 -53.67
CA GLU A 82 -15.99 2.98 -54.18
C GLU A 82 -14.67 2.69 -54.92
N GLU A 83 -13.87 1.73 -54.38
CA GLU A 83 -13.47 0.46 -55.04
C GLU A 83 -13.07 -0.62 -54.01
#